data_AF-A0AAV7RD36-F1
#
_entry.id   AF-A0AAV7RD36-F1
#
_cell.length_a   1.000
_cell.length_b   1.000
_cell.length_c   1.000
_cell.angle_alpha   90.00
_cell.angle_beta   90.00
_cell.angle_gamma   90.00
#
_symmetry.space_group_name_H-M   'P 1'
#
loop_
_entity.id
_entity.type
_entity.pdbx_description
1 polymer ?
#
loop_
_entity_poly.entity_id
_entity_poly.type
_entity_poly.pdbx_seq_one_letter_code
_entity_poly.pdbx_strand_id
1 'polypeptide(L)'
;MKYNESSEDRRLQRVNRPLISVKSRRREGRPKLPVDNGEKFEEDEWVVADVTDMNGAIEATRTASAAEIFNEVMGSSNLNGKSSGVAQIYGGVKMKLREWEKLSRKEINKWWELFTLRKYIEVNRIPRGLRIGIMPSHQDASSELLEEWGAHILDSSKGLVLILIKHAEIALNKIQNQLRVLEQEIEGIKLIEEESKIRSEMAVKIQQHEETGKTRKQTKFQRDKSDYEEGRIFTFARRFQNAKLKEQIDVSQIEKSDKSSNESRSTDNESSEGESSSPNTQGAKLTLLNEMRLALQQQSKDQQVKTRGRGRGRGAKGINPHEGDKEGRQRKTRAQTAAIFKS
;
A
#
# COMPACT_ATOMS: atom_id res chain seq x y z
N MET A 1 -43.18 40.20 -29.48
CA MET A 1 -43.72 38.81 -29.51
C MET A 1 -42.53 37.84 -29.47
N LYS A 2 -42.32 37.14 -28.36
CA LYS A 2 -41.34 36.06 -28.23
C LYS A 2 -42.08 34.86 -27.66
N TYR A 3 -42.12 33.76 -28.39
CA TYR A 3 -42.74 32.50 -27.97
C TYR A 3 -41.76 31.74 -27.07
N ASN A 4 -42.24 31.35 -25.89
CA ASN A 4 -41.56 30.41 -24.99
C ASN A 4 -41.84 28.99 -25.48
N GLU A 5 -40.81 28.27 -25.91
CA GLU A 5 -40.90 26.83 -26.17
C GLU A 5 -40.86 26.03 -24.87
N SER A 6 -41.87 25.17 -24.73
CA SER A 6 -42.16 24.34 -23.58
C SER A 6 -41.13 23.24 -23.37
N SER A 7 -40.79 23.01 -22.10
CA SER A 7 -39.79 22.07 -21.60
C SER A 7 -40.20 20.59 -21.67
N GLU A 8 -41.35 20.24 -22.25
CA GLU A 8 -41.91 18.89 -22.13
C GLU A 8 -41.49 17.90 -23.24
N ASP A 9 -40.95 18.37 -24.36
CA ASP A 9 -40.70 17.49 -25.52
C ASP A 9 -39.41 16.64 -25.47
N ARG A 10 -38.57 16.77 -24.43
CA ARG A 10 -37.32 15.98 -24.33
C ARG A 10 -37.46 14.60 -23.67
N ARG A 11 -38.66 14.21 -23.22
CA ARG A 11 -38.83 12.94 -22.48
C ARG A 11 -39.21 11.71 -23.31
N LEU A 12 -39.55 11.85 -24.60
CA LEU A 12 -40.09 10.73 -25.39
C LEU A 12 -39.12 10.07 -26.40
N GLN A 13 -37.84 10.45 -26.48
CA GLN A 13 -36.89 9.85 -27.43
C GLN A 13 -36.00 8.70 -26.86
N ARG A 14 -36.46 7.96 -25.84
CA ARG A 14 -35.69 6.81 -25.29
C ARG A 14 -36.38 5.46 -25.38
N VAL A 15 -37.20 5.23 -26.40
CA VAL A 15 -37.82 3.93 -26.64
C VAL A 15 -37.57 3.50 -28.08
N ASN A 16 -36.36 2.99 -28.35
CA ASN A 16 -36.06 2.06 -29.46
C ASN A 16 -34.55 1.78 -29.48
N ARG A 17 -34.09 0.85 -28.62
CA ARG A 17 -32.80 0.18 -28.80
C ARG A 17 -33.10 -1.24 -29.32
N PRO A 18 -32.55 -1.65 -30.47
CA PRO A 18 -32.77 -2.99 -30.99
C PRO A 18 -32.12 -4.04 -30.08
N LEU A 19 -32.88 -5.10 -29.78
CA LEU A 19 -32.43 -6.26 -29.04
C LEU A 19 -31.32 -6.97 -29.82
N ILE A 20 -30.09 -6.91 -29.29
CA ILE A 20 -28.96 -7.68 -29.80
C ILE A 20 -29.19 -9.13 -29.36
N SER A 21 -29.54 -9.99 -30.32
CA SER A 21 -29.62 -11.44 -30.16
C SER A 21 -28.24 -12.01 -29.88
N VAL A 22 -27.99 -12.40 -28.63
CA VAL A 22 -26.76 -13.09 -28.23
C VAL A 22 -26.95 -14.58 -28.52
N LYS A 23 -26.36 -15.05 -29.62
CA LYS A 23 -26.26 -16.47 -29.93
C LYS A 23 -25.49 -17.18 -28.81
N SER A 24 -26.18 -18.12 -28.16
CA SER A 24 -25.63 -19.06 -27.17
C SER A 24 -24.41 -19.80 -27.75
N ARG A 25 -23.22 -19.48 -27.25
CA ARG A 25 -22.01 -20.28 -27.45
C ARG A 25 -22.03 -21.40 -26.41
N ARG A 26 -22.41 -22.61 -26.84
CA ARG A 26 -22.10 -23.87 -26.14
C ARG A 26 -20.58 -23.88 -25.88
N ARG A 27 -20.17 -23.79 -24.62
CA ARG A 27 -18.81 -24.11 -24.19
C ARG A 27 -18.77 -25.60 -23.87
N GLU A 28 -18.24 -26.37 -24.80
CA GLU A 28 -17.76 -27.72 -24.53
C GLU A 28 -16.46 -27.64 -23.71
N GLY A 29 -16.33 -28.52 -22.72
CA GLY A 29 -15.04 -28.88 -22.10
C GLY A 29 -14.47 -27.92 -21.07
N ARG A 30 -14.91 -28.03 -19.81
CA ARG A 30 -14.14 -27.53 -18.65
C ARG A 30 -13.07 -28.59 -18.30
N PRO A 31 -11.76 -28.31 -18.41
CA PRO A 31 -10.75 -29.25 -17.93
C PRO A 31 -10.84 -29.34 -16.39
N LYS A 32 -10.84 -30.57 -15.87
CA LYS A 32 -10.73 -30.85 -14.43
C LYS A 32 -9.39 -30.29 -13.94
N LEU A 33 -9.44 -29.41 -12.95
CA LEU A 33 -8.24 -28.96 -12.25
C LEU A 33 -7.65 -30.14 -11.46
N PRO A 34 -6.32 -30.32 -11.47
CA PRO A 34 -5.67 -31.35 -10.68
C PRO A 34 -5.86 -31.04 -9.18
N VAL A 35 -6.18 -32.08 -8.43
CA VAL A 35 -6.24 -32.05 -6.98
C VAL A 35 -4.79 -31.93 -6.48
N ASP A 36 -4.48 -30.77 -5.92
CA ASP A 36 -3.16 -30.40 -5.42
C ASP A 36 -2.85 -31.22 -4.15
N ASN A 37 -2.03 -32.25 -4.30
CA ASN A 37 -1.52 -33.05 -3.20
C ASN A 37 -0.38 -32.25 -2.55
N GLY A 38 -0.68 -31.65 -1.40
CA GLY A 38 0.21 -30.81 -0.60
C GLY A 38 1.70 -31.17 -0.61
N GLU A 39 2.40 -30.65 -1.61
CA GLU A 39 3.86 -30.66 -1.68
C GLU A 39 4.35 -29.50 -0.81
N LYS A 40 5.12 -29.84 0.22
CA LYS A 40 5.76 -28.87 1.09
C LYS A 40 6.70 -28.04 0.22
N PHE A 41 6.38 -26.77 0.06
CA PHE A 41 7.25 -25.78 -0.57
C PHE A 41 8.52 -25.65 0.29
N GLU A 42 9.61 -26.30 -0.13
CA GLU A 42 10.95 -26.02 0.37
C GLU A 42 11.29 -24.56 0.02
N GLU A 43 11.81 -23.84 1.01
CA GLU A 43 12.29 -22.47 0.85
C GLU A 43 13.60 -22.51 0.05
N ASP A 44 13.48 -22.66 -1.27
CA ASP A 44 14.64 -22.66 -2.15
C ASP A 44 15.34 -21.29 -2.12
N GLU A 45 16.61 -21.39 -1.76
CA GLU A 45 17.65 -20.38 -1.71
C GLU A 45 17.79 -19.71 -3.08
N TRP A 46 17.50 -18.41 -3.14
CA TRP A 46 17.60 -17.63 -4.38
C TRP A 46 19.07 -17.43 -4.76
N VAL A 47 19.60 -18.34 -5.59
CA VAL A 47 20.86 -18.15 -6.31
C VAL A 47 20.70 -16.96 -7.26
N VAL A 48 21.42 -15.89 -6.95
CA VAL A 48 21.53 -14.68 -7.76
C VAL A 48 22.21 -15.06 -9.07
N ALA A 49 21.48 -15.00 -10.18
CA ALA A 49 22.05 -15.14 -11.50
C ALA A 49 23.10 -14.04 -11.73
N ASP A 50 24.27 -14.49 -12.19
CA ASP A 50 25.50 -13.73 -12.35
C ASP A 50 25.34 -12.60 -13.37
N VAL A 51 25.45 -11.34 -12.90
CA VAL A 51 25.39 -10.09 -13.70
C VAL A 51 26.81 -9.58 -13.89
N THR A 52 27.73 -10.42 -14.36
CA THR A 52 29.16 -10.10 -14.43
C THR A 52 29.64 -9.64 -15.82
N ASP A 53 28.90 -9.92 -16.90
CA ASP A 53 29.42 -9.68 -18.27
C ASP A 53 29.14 -8.30 -18.89
N MET A 54 28.42 -7.39 -18.21
CA MET A 54 28.21 -6.02 -18.72
C MET A 54 29.09 -4.94 -18.08
N ASN A 55 29.87 -5.27 -17.04
CA ASN A 55 30.75 -4.30 -16.36
C ASN A 55 32.12 -4.13 -17.03
N GLY A 56 32.62 -5.13 -17.76
CA GLY A 56 33.95 -5.08 -18.38
C GLY A 56 34.11 -4.03 -19.49
N ALA A 57 33.04 -3.72 -20.24
CA ALA A 57 33.09 -2.72 -21.31
C ALA A 57 33.06 -1.27 -20.79
N ILE A 58 32.55 -1.05 -19.56
CA ILE A 58 32.42 0.28 -18.94
C ILE A 58 33.73 0.67 -18.23
N GLU A 59 34.51 -0.29 -17.73
CA GLU A 59 35.79 0.00 -17.06
C GLU A 59 36.90 0.43 -18.04
N ALA A 60 36.94 -0.15 -19.24
CA ALA A 60 37.94 0.20 -20.26
C ALA A 60 37.78 1.64 -20.82
N THR A 61 36.55 2.18 -20.84
CA THR A 61 36.30 3.57 -21.24
C THR A 61 36.59 4.58 -20.12
N ARG A 62 36.56 4.16 -18.86
CA ARG A 62 36.81 5.02 -17.69
C ARG A 62 38.30 5.28 -17.43
N THR A 63 39.18 4.32 -17.71
CA THR A 63 40.63 4.50 -17.51
C THR A 63 41.26 5.43 -18.56
N ALA A 64 40.77 5.42 -19.80
CA ALA A 64 41.21 6.35 -20.85
C ALA A 64 40.79 7.80 -20.56
N SER A 65 39.58 8.02 -20.05
CA SER A 65 39.07 9.35 -19.71
C SER A 65 39.72 9.91 -18.43
N ALA A 66 40.14 9.05 -17.50
CA ALA A 66 40.91 9.47 -16.33
C ALA A 66 42.30 10.01 -16.69
N ALA A 67 42.97 9.49 -17.73
CA ALA A 67 44.29 9.95 -18.13
C ALA A 67 44.30 11.36 -18.76
N GLU A 68 43.22 11.78 -19.42
CA GLU A 68 43.08 13.15 -19.94
C GLU A 68 42.86 14.18 -18.82
N ILE A 69 42.12 13.81 -17.76
CA ILE A 69 41.76 14.71 -16.67
C ILE A 69 42.98 15.08 -15.81
N PHE A 70 43.97 14.18 -15.67
CA PHE A 70 45.12 14.42 -14.78
C PHE A 70 46.26 15.24 -15.41
N ASN A 71 46.28 15.42 -16.74
CA ASN A 71 47.30 16.25 -17.40
C ASN A 71 46.95 17.76 -17.44
N GLU A 72 45.69 18.14 -17.16
CA GLU A 72 45.25 19.55 -17.17
C GLU A 72 45.44 20.26 -15.81
N VAL A 73 45.67 19.50 -14.73
CA VAL A 73 45.61 19.99 -13.34
C VAL A 73 46.91 20.65 -12.85
N MET A 74 48.01 20.61 -13.62
CA MET A 74 49.28 21.23 -13.20
C MET A 74 49.48 22.69 -13.68
N GLY A 75 48.47 23.29 -14.32
CA GLY A 75 48.48 24.70 -14.72
C GLY A 75 48.07 25.65 -13.59
N SER A 76 48.97 25.86 -12.63
CA SER A 76 48.79 26.84 -11.54
C SER A 76 48.66 28.27 -12.08
N SER A 77 47.51 28.91 -11.84
CA SER A 77 47.41 30.36 -11.88
C SER A 77 46.53 30.91 -10.76
N ASN A 78 47.13 31.87 -10.05
CA ASN A 78 46.60 32.66 -8.95
C ASN A 78 45.19 33.20 -9.21
N LEU A 79 44.23 32.87 -8.33
CA LEU A 79 42.94 33.56 -8.22
C LEU A 79 42.72 34.05 -6.79
N ASN A 80 43.43 35.11 -6.43
CA ASN A 80 43.03 35.98 -5.33
C ASN A 80 41.91 36.91 -5.83
N GLY A 81 40.67 36.65 -5.40
CA GLY A 81 39.57 37.62 -5.48
C GLY A 81 38.37 37.21 -6.33
N LYS A 82 37.60 36.18 -5.91
CA LYS A 82 36.23 35.87 -6.41
C LYS A 82 35.49 34.89 -5.47
N SER A 83 35.40 35.19 -4.17
CA SER A 83 34.72 34.34 -3.19
C SER A 83 33.18 34.26 -3.34
N SER A 84 32.57 35.11 -4.17
CA SER A 84 31.11 35.13 -4.38
C SER A 84 30.59 33.98 -5.27
N GLY A 85 31.39 33.50 -6.24
CA GLY A 85 30.94 32.47 -7.19
C GLY A 85 30.86 31.05 -6.60
N VAL A 86 31.74 30.76 -5.64
CA VAL A 86 31.84 29.41 -5.05
C VAL A 86 30.58 29.07 -4.25
N ALA A 87 30.10 29.97 -3.39
CA ALA A 87 28.90 29.75 -2.59
C ALA A 87 27.65 29.47 -3.45
N GLN A 88 27.55 30.06 -4.65
CA GLN A 88 26.44 29.85 -5.56
C GLN A 88 26.46 28.46 -6.21
N ILE A 89 27.66 27.95 -6.56
CA ILE A 89 27.84 26.60 -7.13
C ILE A 89 27.49 25.53 -6.10
N TYR A 90 27.96 25.66 -4.85
CA TYR A 90 27.64 24.74 -3.76
C TYR A 90 26.13 24.70 -3.43
N GLY A 91 25.46 25.86 -3.47
CA GLY A 91 24.01 25.94 -3.32
C GLY A 91 23.27 25.12 -4.39
N GLY A 92 23.75 25.17 -5.64
CA GLY A 92 23.21 24.40 -6.76
C GLY A 92 23.35 22.89 -6.56
N VAL A 93 24.55 22.41 -6.25
CA VAL A 93 24.83 20.97 -6.03
C VAL A 93 23.98 20.40 -4.91
N LYS A 94 23.90 21.11 -3.78
CA LYS A 94 23.12 20.68 -2.62
C LYS A 94 21.62 20.56 -2.95
N MET A 95 21.09 21.43 -3.80
CA MET A 95 19.70 21.35 -4.26
C MET A 95 19.48 20.14 -5.16
N LYS A 96 20.39 19.87 -6.11
CA LYS A 96 20.32 18.68 -6.98
C LYS A 96 20.42 17.38 -6.18
N LEU A 97 21.34 17.29 -5.22
CA LEU A 97 21.45 16.11 -4.34
C LEU A 97 20.17 15.87 -3.52
N ARG A 98 19.51 16.92 -3.03
CA ARG A 98 18.22 16.79 -2.33
C ARG A 98 17.08 16.35 -3.26
N GLU A 99 17.11 16.80 -4.52
CA GLU A 99 16.17 16.34 -5.52
C GLU A 99 16.40 14.86 -5.86
N TRP A 100 17.66 14.45 -5.98
CA TRP A 100 18.05 13.05 -6.18
C TRP A 100 17.52 12.18 -5.03
N GLU A 101 17.77 12.55 -3.76
CA GLU A 101 17.25 11.83 -2.59
C GLU A 101 15.71 11.67 -2.65
N LYS A 102 14.99 12.73 -3.04
CA LYS A 102 13.53 12.69 -3.18
C LYS A 102 13.07 11.74 -4.29
N LEU A 103 13.77 11.72 -5.42
CA LEU A 103 13.47 10.84 -6.54
C LEU A 103 13.79 9.38 -6.19
N SER A 104 14.93 9.09 -5.54
CA SER A 104 15.30 7.74 -5.11
C SER A 104 14.28 7.16 -4.13
N ARG A 105 13.79 7.97 -3.17
CA ARG A 105 12.68 7.54 -2.28
C ARG A 105 11.40 7.21 -3.05
N LYS A 106 11.06 7.99 -4.09
CA LYS A 106 9.90 7.71 -4.95
C LYS A 106 10.10 6.45 -5.77
N GLU A 107 11.30 6.23 -6.30
CA GLU A 107 11.69 5.03 -7.02
C GLU A 107 11.49 3.79 -6.14
N ILE A 108 12.10 3.76 -4.94
CA ILE A 108 11.98 2.66 -3.98
C ILE A 108 10.52 2.36 -3.65
N ASN A 109 9.71 3.40 -3.41
CA ASN A 109 8.28 3.21 -3.15
C ASN A 109 7.56 2.55 -4.33
N LYS A 110 7.86 2.97 -5.56
CA LYS A 110 7.26 2.42 -6.78
C LYS A 110 7.76 1.02 -7.09
N TRP A 111 9.04 0.75 -6.85
CA TRP A 111 9.63 -0.57 -6.98
C TRP A 111 8.98 -1.57 -6.01
N TRP A 112 8.86 -1.23 -4.73
CA TRP A 112 8.17 -2.08 -3.75
C TRP A 112 6.67 -2.24 -4.06
N GLU A 113 6.01 -1.22 -4.60
CA GLU A 113 4.64 -1.34 -5.09
C GLU A 113 4.54 -2.38 -6.21
N LEU A 114 5.38 -2.26 -7.25
CA LEU A 114 5.43 -3.19 -8.36
C LEU A 114 5.75 -4.62 -7.92
N PHE A 115 6.82 -4.79 -7.13
CA PHE A 115 7.26 -6.09 -6.61
C PHE A 115 6.13 -6.79 -5.84
N THR A 116 5.48 -6.07 -4.92
CA THR A 116 4.42 -6.66 -4.10
C THR A 116 3.19 -7.01 -4.92
N LEU A 117 2.78 -6.18 -5.89
CA LEU A 117 1.66 -6.49 -6.77
C LEU A 117 1.93 -7.74 -7.63
N ARG A 118 3.15 -7.88 -8.17
CA ARG A 118 3.55 -9.10 -8.90
C ARG A 118 3.48 -10.33 -8.02
N LYS A 119 3.96 -10.24 -6.77
CA LYS A 119 3.89 -11.36 -5.82
C LYS A 119 2.45 -11.75 -5.51
N TYR A 120 1.52 -10.80 -5.41
CA TYR A 120 0.09 -11.10 -5.24
C TYR A 120 -0.48 -11.94 -6.39
N ILE A 121 -0.13 -11.60 -7.64
CA ILE A 121 -0.55 -12.37 -8.82
C ILE A 121 0.02 -13.78 -8.77
N GLU A 122 1.32 -13.91 -8.50
CA GLU A 122 2.02 -15.20 -8.43
C GLU A 122 1.35 -16.17 -7.44
N VAL A 123 1.00 -15.69 -6.24
CA VAL A 123 0.35 -16.52 -5.21
C VAL A 123 -1.18 -16.53 -5.31
N ASN A 124 -1.77 -16.03 -6.41
CA ASN A 124 -3.22 -15.94 -6.63
C ASN A 124 -4.01 -15.21 -5.53
N ARG A 125 -3.45 -14.17 -4.93
CA ARG A 125 -4.08 -13.37 -3.86
C ARG A 125 -4.41 -11.95 -4.32
N ILE A 126 -5.40 -11.33 -3.67
CA ILE A 126 -5.82 -9.93 -3.89
C ILE A 126 -5.57 -9.12 -2.62
N PRO A 127 -4.89 -7.95 -2.72
CA PRO A 127 -4.74 -7.02 -1.61
C PRO A 127 -6.09 -6.62 -1.00
N ARG A 128 -6.21 -6.52 0.34
CA ARG A 128 -7.46 -6.11 1.02
C ARG A 128 -8.16 -4.89 0.39
N GLY A 129 -7.39 -3.87 0.03
CA GLY A 129 -7.91 -2.62 -0.54
C GLY A 129 -8.45 -2.73 -1.97
N LEU A 130 -8.23 -3.85 -2.66
CA LEU A 130 -8.70 -4.12 -4.02
C LEU A 130 -9.77 -5.22 -4.09
N ARG A 131 -10.16 -5.79 -2.95
CA ARG A 131 -11.22 -6.80 -2.91
C ARG A 131 -12.56 -6.13 -3.15
N ILE A 132 -13.24 -6.52 -4.22
CA ILE A 132 -14.58 -6.00 -4.53
C ILE A 132 -15.59 -6.72 -3.63
N GLY A 133 -16.23 -5.98 -2.72
CA GLY A 133 -17.21 -6.51 -1.77
C GLY A 133 -18.66 -6.43 -2.26
N ILE A 134 -18.90 -6.58 -3.56
CA ILE A 134 -20.24 -6.47 -4.14
C ILE A 134 -20.96 -7.81 -3.99
N MET A 135 -22.14 -7.78 -3.39
CA MET A 135 -23.04 -8.91 -3.30
C MET A 135 -23.91 -9.02 -4.55
N PRO A 136 -24.28 -10.23 -4.98
CA PRO A 136 -25.38 -10.37 -5.92
C PRO A 136 -26.66 -9.81 -5.29
N SER A 137 -27.49 -9.14 -6.08
CA SER A 137 -28.76 -8.54 -5.61
C SER A 137 -29.86 -9.56 -5.34
N HIS A 138 -29.63 -10.82 -5.69
CA HIS A 138 -30.60 -11.90 -5.53
C HIS A 138 -30.70 -12.30 -4.05
N GLN A 139 -31.92 -12.28 -3.49
CA GLN A 139 -32.16 -12.54 -2.06
C GLN A 139 -31.89 -14.03 -1.70
N ASP A 140 -32.17 -14.94 -2.63
CA ASP A 140 -31.99 -16.39 -2.46
C ASP A 140 -30.80 -16.92 -3.27
N ALA A 141 -29.63 -16.33 -3.07
CA ALA A 141 -28.43 -16.78 -3.77
C ALA A 141 -28.04 -18.20 -3.31
N SER A 142 -28.16 -19.19 -4.21
CA SER A 142 -27.67 -20.54 -3.98
C SER A 142 -26.16 -20.55 -3.69
N SER A 143 -25.68 -21.57 -2.97
CA SER A 143 -24.25 -21.70 -2.68
C SER A 143 -23.40 -21.73 -3.97
N GLU A 144 -23.92 -22.37 -5.02
CA GLU A 144 -23.29 -22.45 -6.34
C GLU A 144 -23.16 -21.06 -7.00
N LEU A 145 -24.23 -20.25 -6.94
CA LEU A 145 -24.21 -18.88 -7.46
C LEU A 145 -23.18 -18.01 -6.73
N LEU A 146 -23.09 -18.13 -5.41
CA LEU A 146 -22.12 -17.36 -4.62
C LEU A 146 -20.67 -17.75 -4.92
N GLU A 147 -20.42 -19.02 -5.19
CA GLU A 147 -19.10 -19.52 -5.61
C GLU A 147 -18.72 -18.98 -6.99
N GLU A 148 -19.62 -19.09 -7.97
CA GLU A 148 -19.40 -18.56 -9.32
C GLU A 148 -19.22 -17.03 -9.30
N TRP A 149 -20.04 -16.32 -8.51
CA TRP A 149 -19.93 -14.88 -8.30
C TRP A 149 -18.59 -14.49 -7.67
N GLY A 150 -18.16 -15.22 -6.65
CA GLY A 150 -16.86 -15.04 -6.01
C GLY A 150 -15.70 -15.23 -6.99
N ALA A 151 -15.79 -16.25 -7.87
CA ALA A 151 -14.80 -16.50 -8.92
C ALA A 151 -14.73 -15.34 -9.93
N HIS A 152 -15.87 -14.82 -10.38
CA HIS A 152 -15.91 -13.65 -11.28
C HIS A 152 -15.34 -12.38 -10.66
N ILE A 153 -15.64 -12.13 -9.37
CA ILE A 153 -15.05 -11.02 -8.63
C ILE A 153 -13.53 -11.18 -8.49
N LEU A 154 -13.07 -12.40 -8.18
CA LEU A 154 -11.65 -12.72 -8.04
C LEU A 154 -10.91 -12.44 -9.36
N ASP A 155 -11.43 -12.92 -10.48
CA ASP A 155 -10.86 -12.70 -11.81
C ASP A 155 -10.81 -11.21 -12.18
N SER A 156 -11.91 -10.48 -11.98
CA SER A 156 -11.99 -9.04 -12.23
C SER A 156 -10.97 -8.27 -11.38
N SER A 157 -10.83 -8.64 -10.11
CA SER A 157 -9.89 -7.99 -9.18
C SER A 157 -8.43 -8.29 -9.55
N LYS A 158 -8.11 -9.49 -10.07
CA LYS A 158 -6.79 -9.78 -10.65
C LYS A 158 -6.51 -8.89 -11.86
N GLY A 159 -7.51 -8.68 -12.71
CA GLY A 159 -7.44 -7.71 -13.81
C GLY A 159 -7.04 -6.30 -13.34
N LEU A 160 -7.64 -5.82 -12.24
CA LEU A 160 -7.27 -4.52 -11.63
C LEU A 160 -5.82 -4.49 -11.15
N VAL A 161 -5.34 -5.56 -10.51
CA VAL A 161 -3.93 -5.68 -10.09
C VAL A 161 -2.98 -5.60 -11.27
N LEU A 162 -3.29 -6.27 -12.39
CA LEU A 162 -2.48 -6.22 -13.62
C LEU A 162 -2.44 -4.80 -14.23
N ILE A 163 -3.54 -4.06 -14.19
CA ILE A 163 -3.57 -2.65 -14.62
C ILE A 163 -2.66 -1.80 -13.74
N LEU A 164 -2.69 -2.01 -12.42
CA LEU A 164 -1.82 -1.28 -11.48
C LEU A 164 -0.34 -1.61 -11.70
N ILE A 165 0.00 -2.86 -11.99
CA ILE A 165 1.36 -3.29 -12.35
C ILE A 165 1.86 -2.49 -13.55
N LYS A 166 1.08 -2.46 -14.66
CA LYS A 166 1.45 -1.71 -15.87
C LYS A 166 1.65 -0.22 -15.60
N HIS A 167 0.77 0.39 -14.81
CA HIS A 167 0.91 1.81 -14.46
C HIS A 167 2.13 2.07 -13.56
N ALA A 168 2.42 1.16 -12.62
CA ALA A 168 3.59 1.25 -11.76
C ALA A 168 4.90 1.12 -12.55
N GLU A 169 4.96 0.23 -13.56
CA GLU A 169 6.11 0.08 -14.46
C GLU A 169 6.41 1.37 -15.24
N ILE A 170 5.38 1.97 -15.85
CA ILE A 170 5.53 3.24 -16.58
C ILE A 170 6.05 4.34 -15.66
N ALA A 171 5.48 4.45 -14.45
CA ALA A 171 5.91 5.44 -13.47
C ALA A 171 7.34 5.20 -12.97
N LEU A 172 7.73 3.95 -12.75
CA LEU A 172 9.07 3.57 -12.31
C LEU A 172 10.11 3.93 -13.38
N ASN A 173 9.87 3.54 -14.63
CA ASN A 173 10.75 3.87 -15.76
C ASN A 173 10.94 5.39 -15.91
N LYS A 174 9.87 6.17 -15.74
CA LYS A 174 9.95 7.64 -15.77
C LYS A 174 10.85 8.19 -14.65
N ILE A 175 10.71 7.68 -13.43
CA ILE A 175 11.53 8.12 -12.28
C ILE A 175 13.00 7.74 -12.49
N GLN A 176 13.28 6.53 -12.98
CA GLN A 176 14.63 6.07 -13.28
C GLN A 176 15.32 6.93 -14.34
N ASN A 177 14.61 7.31 -15.40
CA ASN A 177 15.13 8.24 -16.39
C ASN A 177 15.46 9.62 -15.79
N GLN A 178 14.63 10.13 -14.88
CA GLN A 178 14.88 11.40 -14.19
C GLN A 178 16.11 11.31 -13.27
N LEU A 179 16.25 10.21 -12.53
CA LEU A 179 17.43 9.94 -11.70
C LEU A 179 18.70 9.91 -12.53
N ARG A 180 18.71 9.19 -13.66
CA ARG A 180 19.86 9.11 -14.56
C ARG A 180 20.31 10.47 -15.09
N VAL A 181 19.36 11.31 -15.51
CA VAL A 181 19.68 12.68 -15.98
C VAL A 181 20.27 13.51 -14.83
N LEU A 182 19.68 13.42 -13.64
CA LEU A 182 20.14 14.17 -12.48
C LEU A 182 21.52 13.71 -11.98
N GLU A 183 21.82 12.41 -12.09
CA GLU A 183 23.15 11.86 -11.78
C GLU A 183 24.22 12.41 -12.72
N GLN A 184 23.97 12.43 -14.03
CA GLN A 184 24.87 13.04 -15.02
C GLN A 184 25.11 14.53 -14.73
N GLU A 185 24.06 15.24 -14.33
CA GLU A 185 24.14 16.65 -13.95
C GLU A 185 24.94 16.91 -12.67
N ILE A 186 24.96 15.95 -11.72
CA ILE A 186 25.75 16.05 -10.49
C ILE A 186 27.20 15.67 -10.78
N GLU A 187 27.45 14.61 -11.55
CA GLU A 187 28.80 14.15 -11.92
C GLU A 187 29.60 15.20 -12.69
N GLY A 188 28.93 16.06 -13.46
CA GLY A 188 29.55 17.21 -14.11
C GLY A 188 30.07 18.29 -13.15
N ILE A 189 29.69 18.28 -11.87
CA ILE A 189 30.07 19.30 -10.88
C ILE A 189 31.14 18.71 -9.95
N LYS A 190 32.42 18.86 -10.32
CA LYS A 190 33.57 18.34 -9.58
C LYS A 190 33.75 19.03 -8.22
N LEU A 191 33.20 18.46 -7.14
CA LEU A 191 33.35 18.97 -5.77
C LEU A 191 33.52 17.84 -4.75
N ILE A 192 34.72 17.25 -4.73
CA ILE A 192 34.97 15.87 -4.28
C ILE A 192 34.68 15.61 -2.79
N GLU A 193 35.06 16.52 -1.88
CA GLU A 193 35.13 16.16 -0.45
C GLU A 193 33.80 16.34 0.30
N GLU A 194 33.14 17.49 0.17
CA GLU A 194 31.83 17.72 0.79
C GLU A 194 30.72 16.89 0.15
N GLU A 195 30.82 16.62 -1.16
CA GLU A 195 29.87 15.78 -1.89
C GLU A 195 29.83 14.36 -1.33
N SER A 196 31.00 13.77 -1.08
CA SER A 196 31.12 12.41 -0.52
C SER A 196 30.39 12.28 0.82
N LYS A 197 30.57 13.28 1.71
CA LYS A 197 29.86 13.31 2.99
C LYS A 197 28.35 13.39 2.81
N ILE A 198 27.86 14.27 1.94
CA ILE A 198 26.41 14.41 1.70
C ILE A 198 25.82 13.14 1.08
N ARG A 199 26.53 12.51 0.14
CA ARG A 199 26.11 11.25 -0.49
C ARG A 199 26.01 10.11 0.52
N SER A 200 26.99 9.97 1.41
CA SER A 200 26.93 8.94 2.47
C SER A 200 25.75 9.15 3.42
N GLU A 201 25.48 10.38 3.84
CA GLU A 201 24.31 10.71 4.66
C GLU A 201 22.97 10.41 3.94
N MET A 202 22.90 10.66 2.63
CA MET A 202 21.73 10.34 1.81
C MET A 202 21.54 8.84 1.64
N ALA A 203 22.62 8.09 1.41
CA ALA A 203 22.57 6.64 1.27
C ALA A 203 21.97 5.97 2.52
N VAL A 204 22.39 6.38 3.72
CA VAL A 204 21.83 5.90 4.99
C VAL A 204 20.32 6.18 5.08
N LYS A 205 19.90 7.39 4.71
CA LYS A 205 18.47 7.77 4.74
C LYS A 205 17.62 6.98 3.74
N ILE A 206 18.18 6.69 2.57
CA ILE A 206 17.55 5.90 1.51
C ILE A 206 17.38 4.46 1.98
N GLN A 207 18.43 3.86 2.56
CA GLN A 207 18.39 2.52 3.12
C GLN A 207 17.33 2.39 4.24
N GLN A 208 17.32 3.33 5.19
CA GLN A 208 16.30 3.34 6.27
C GLN A 208 14.88 3.44 5.71
N HIS A 209 14.69 4.23 4.65
CA HIS A 209 13.40 4.38 3.96
C HIS A 209 12.98 3.07 3.29
N GLU A 210 13.93 2.37 2.66
CA GLU A 210 13.71 1.07 2.04
C GLU A 210 13.30 -0.01 3.06
N GLU A 211 14.05 -0.15 4.15
CA GLU A 211 13.77 -1.12 5.23
C GLU A 211 12.38 -0.90 5.84
N THR A 212 12.02 0.37 6.07
CA THR A 212 10.68 0.75 6.54
C THR A 212 9.61 0.38 5.51
N GLY A 213 9.86 0.63 4.23
CA GLY A 213 8.99 0.25 3.11
C GLY A 213 8.76 -1.27 3.06
N LYS A 214 9.85 -2.04 3.06
CA LYS A 214 9.85 -3.51 3.08
C LYS A 214 9.03 -4.07 4.23
N THR A 215 9.31 -3.64 5.46
CA THR A 215 8.62 -4.12 6.67
C THR A 215 7.12 -3.85 6.62
N ARG A 216 6.72 -2.65 6.17
CA ARG A 216 5.29 -2.30 6.01
C ARG A 216 4.61 -3.15 4.96
N LYS A 217 5.27 -3.41 3.82
CA LYS A 217 4.74 -4.25 2.74
C LYS A 217 4.61 -5.71 3.16
N GLN A 218 5.63 -6.26 3.82
CA GLN A 218 5.62 -7.62 4.37
C GLN A 218 4.50 -7.81 5.38
N THR A 219 4.34 -6.87 6.32
CA THR A 219 3.24 -6.91 7.31
C THR A 219 1.87 -6.92 6.64
N LYS A 220 1.67 -6.11 5.59
CA LYS A 220 0.41 -6.11 4.82
C LYS A 220 0.18 -7.43 4.09
N PHE A 221 1.22 -7.96 3.44
CA PHE A 221 1.15 -9.24 2.74
C PHE A 221 0.81 -10.40 3.69
N GLN A 222 1.41 -10.42 4.89
CA GLN A 222 1.13 -11.45 5.89
C GLN A 222 -0.30 -11.38 6.42
N ARG A 223 -0.83 -10.17 6.64
CA ARG A 223 -2.26 -9.98 6.98
C ARG A 223 -3.15 -10.50 5.87
N ASP A 224 -2.78 -10.27 4.62
CA ASP A 224 -3.59 -10.71 3.49
C ASP A 224 -3.50 -12.23 3.33
N LYS A 225 -2.33 -12.84 3.57
CA LYS A 225 -2.15 -14.29 3.66
C LYS A 225 -3.07 -14.92 4.71
N SER A 226 -3.08 -14.41 5.95
CA SER A 226 -3.94 -14.91 7.03
C SER A 226 -5.43 -14.81 6.69
N ASP A 227 -5.87 -13.78 5.96
CA ASP A 227 -7.28 -13.74 5.49
C ASP A 227 -7.63 -14.85 4.51
N TYR A 228 -6.68 -15.26 3.66
CA TYR A 228 -6.90 -16.37 2.73
C TYR A 228 -6.92 -17.70 3.47
N GLU A 229 -5.98 -17.91 4.41
CA GLU A 229 -5.92 -19.12 5.24
C GLU A 229 -7.18 -19.31 6.09
N GLU A 230 -7.75 -18.21 6.60
CA GLU A 230 -8.97 -18.22 7.40
C GLU A 230 -10.27 -18.11 6.57
N GLY A 231 -10.19 -18.07 5.23
CA GLY A 231 -11.36 -17.92 4.37
C GLY A 231 -12.11 -16.57 4.51
N ARG A 232 -11.46 -15.52 5.04
CA ARG A 232 -12.03 -14.18 5.29
C ARG A 232 -12.04 -13.25 4.06
N ILE A 233 -11.75 -13.78 2.86
CA ILE A 233 -11.63 -12.98 1.62
C ILE A 233 -12.97 -12.37 1.24
N PHE A 234 -14.03 -13.17 1.33
CA PHE A 234 -15.40 -12.79 0.99
C PHE A 234 -16.24 -12.77 2.26
N THR A 235 -16.22 -11.63 2.97
CA THR A 235 -16.99 -11.42 4.21
C THR A 235 -18.48 -11.69 4.03
N PHE A 236 -18.96 -11.62 2.80
CA PHE A 236 -20.34 -11.85 2.44
C PHE A 236 -20.75 -13.32 2.52
N ALA A 237 -19.84 -14.26 2.22
CA ALA A 237 -20.08 -15.69 2.40
C ALA A 237 -20.34 -16.01 3.89
N ARG A 238 -19.61 -15.34 4.78
CA ARG A 238 -19.81 -15.45 6.23
C ARG A 238 -21.15 -14.88 6.70
N ARG A 239 -21.68 -13.84 6.06
CA ARG A 239 -23.01 -13.28 6.41
C ARG A 239 -24.12 -14.28 6.13
N PHE A 240 -24.07 -14.98 5.00
CA PHE A 240 -25.04 -16.04 4.67
C PHE A 240 -24.94 -17.24 5.62
N GLN A 241 -23.72 -17.68 5.96
CA GLN A 241 -23.52 -18.76 6.93
C GLN A 241 -24.07 -18.41 8.31
N ASN A 242 -23.82 -17.19 8.78
CA ASN A 242 -24.32 -16.72 10.08
C ASN A 242 -25.85 -16.54 10.09
N ALA A 243 -26.45 -16.10 8.98
CA ALA A 243 -27.91 -15.96 8.87
C ALA A 243 -28.58 -17.33 9.00
N LYS A 244 -28.06 -18.35 8.31
CA LYS A 244 -28.57 -19.73 8.38
C LYS A 244 -28.47 -20.34 9.79
N LEU A 245 -27.37 -20.08 10.51
CA LEU A 245 -27.22 -20.52 11.90
C LEU A 245 -28.21 -19.84 12.84
N LYS A 246 -28.53 -18.56 12.60
CA LYS A 246 -29.47 -17.82 13.44
C LYS A 246 -30.91 -18.31 13.27
N GLU A 247 -31.33 -18.64 12.06
CA GLU A 247 -32.64 -19.25 11.80
C GLU A 247 -32.82 -20.59 12.53
N GLN A 248 -31.76 -21.42 12.59
CA GLN A 248 -31.84 -22.70 13.30
C GLN A 248 -31.98 -22.54 14.82
N ILE A 249 -31.35 -21.52 15.41
CA ILE A 249 -31.41 -21.28 16.86
C ILE A 249 -32.80 -20.78 17.27
N ASP A 250 -33.42 -19.90 16.48
CA ASP A 250 -34.72 -19.29 16.80
C ASP A 250 -35.86 -20.34 16.84
N VAL A 251 -35.85 -21.31 15.91
CA VAL A 251 -36.84 -22.40 15.87
C VAL A 251 -36.75 -23.31 17.10
N SER A 252 -35.54 -23.53 17.63
CA SER A 252 -35.32 -24.45 18.75
C SER A 252 -35.70 -23.88 20.13
N GLN A 253 -35.84 -22.56 20.27
CA GLN A 253 -36.20 -21.91 21.54
C GLN A 253 -37.71 -21.71 21.71
N ILE A 254 -38.47 -21.65 20.62
CA ILE A 254 -39.93 -21.48 20.67
C ILE A 254 -40.62 -22.76 21.17
N GLU A 255 -40.13 -23.95 20.80
CA GLU A 255 -40.74 -25.24 21.20
C GLU A 255 -40.54 -25.63 22.68
N LYS A 256 -39.77 -24.87 23.46
CA LYS A 256 -39.53 -25.17 24.89
C LYS A 256 -40.27 -24.26 25.86
N SER A 257 -41.01 -23.26 25.38
CA SER A 257 -41.67 -22.27 26.25
C SER A 257 -43.09 -22.63 26.71
N ASP A 258 -43.72 -23.65 26.16
CA ASP A 258 -45.10 -24.03 26.51
C ASP A 258 -45.23 -25.10 27.62
N LYS A 259 -44.16 -25.38 28.39
CA LYS A 259 -44.18 -26.49 29.38
C LYS A 259 -43.61 -26.22 30.78
N SER A 260 -43.46 -24.96 31.21
CA SER A 260 -43.15 -24.68 32.63
C SER A 260 -44.19 -23.77 33.27
N SER A 261 -45.36 -24.35 33.53
CA SER A 261 -46.18 -23.94 34.67
C SER A 261 -45.88 -24.89 35.83
N ASN A 262 -45.67 -24.29 37.00
CA ASN A 262 -45.64 -24.87 38.35
C ASN A 262 -44.35 -25.51 38.92
N GLU A 263 -44.17 -25.16 40.20
CA GLU A 263 -43.40 -25.84 41.25
C GLU A 263 -41.95 -25.35 41.45
N SER A 264 -41.74 -24.29 42.24
CA SER A 264 -41.65 -24.24 43.71
C SER A 264 -40.39 -24.91 44.31
N ARG A 265 -39.79 -24.15 45.25
CA ARG A 265 -39.05 -24.59 46.45
C ARG A 265 -37.52 -24.74 46.37
N SER A 266 -36.85 -23.71 46.90
CA SER A 266 -35.91 -23.74 48.03
C SER A 266 -35.24 -25.08 48.36
N THR A 267 -33.90 -25.07 48.41
CA THR A 267 -33.10 -25.54 49.56
C THR A 267 -31.65 -25.09 49.40
N ASP A 268 -31.14 -24.42 50.43
CA ASP A 268 -29.72 -24.27 50.75
C ASP A 268 -29.06 -25.66 50.88
N ASN A 269 -27.80 -25.82 50.43
CA ASN A 269 -26.86 -26.67 51.16
C ASN A 269 -25.39 -26.37 50.84
N GLU A 270 -24.59 -26.50 51.89
CA GLU A 270 -23.17 -26.23 52.08
C GLU A 270 -22.18 -27.11 51.30
N SER A 271 -20.95 -26.57 51.21
CA SER A 271 -19.63 -27.22 51.36
C SER A 271 -19.37 -28.61 50.76
N SER A 272 -18.36 -28.68 49.88
CA SER A 272 -17.29 -29.67 50.04
C SER A 272 -16.07 -29.29 49.21
N GLU A 273 -14.96 -29.08 49.90
CA GLU A 273 -13.61 -29.18 49.36
C GLU A 273 -13.36 -30.63 48.89
N GLY A 274 -12.51 -30.79 47.89
CA GLY A 274 -12.23 -32.07 47.27
C GLY A 274 -11.06 -31.96 46.30
N GLU A 275 -9.85 -31.92 46.87
CA GLU A 275 -8.59 -32.17 46.18
C GLU A 275 -8.62 -33.54 45.49
N SER A 276 -8.27 -33.60 44.20
CA SER A 276 -7.65 -34.81 43.65
C SER A 276 -6.68 -34.45 42.53
N SER A 277 -5.42 -34.73 42.83
CA SER A 277 -4.25 -34.64 41.98
C SER A 277 -4.29 -35.71 40.88
N SER A 278 -4.13 -35.30 39.62
CA SER A 278 -3.73 -36.17 38.52
C SER A 278 -2.71 -35.43 37.66
N PRO A 279 -1.47 -35.93 37.47
CA PRO A 279 -0.44 -35.20 36.75
C PRO A 279 -0.69 -35.34 35.25
N ASN A 280 -1.42 -34.39 34.68
CA ASN A 280 -1.61 -34.29 33.24
C ASN A 280 -0.49 -33.43 32.63
N THR A 281 0.36 -34.04 31.80
CA THR A 281 1.54 -33.48 31.12
C THR A 281 1.21 -32.35 30.12
N GLN A 282 -0.02 -31.83 30.13
CA GLN A 282 -0.47 -30.65 29.38
C GLN A 282 -0.28 -29.33 30.16
N GLY A 283 -0.08 -29.38 31.48
CA GLY A 283 0.11 -28.19 32.32
C GLY A 283 1.36 -27.36 31.99
N ALA A 284 2.47 -28.02 31.61
CA ALA A 284 3.74 -27.35 31.32
C ALA A 284 3.70 -26.43 30.08
N LYS A 285 2.83 -26.74 29.10
CA LYS A 285 2.64 -25.86 27.92
C LYS A 285 1.79 -24.63 28.24
N LEU A 286 0.87 -24.74 29.18
CA LEU A 286 -0.01 -23.65 29.60
C LEU A 286 0.71 -22.62 30.50
N THR A 287 1.64 -23.07 31.34
CA THR A 287 2.53 -22.16 32.10
C THR A 287 3.46 -21.36 31.17
N LEU A 288 4.08 -22.00 30.18
CA LEU A 288 4.96 -21.30 29.22
C LEU A 288 4.20 -20.25 28.40
N LEU A 289 2.97 -20.56 27.97
CA LEU A 289 2.12 -19.60 27.24
C LEU A 289 1.66 -18.43 28.10
N ASN A 290 1.36 -18.66 29.39
CA ASN A 290 1.01 -17.59 30.32
C ASN A 290 2.22 -16.70 30.68
N GLU A 291 3.40 -17.29 30.85
CA GLU A 291 4.65 -16.53 31.06
C GLU A 291 5.00 -15.68 29.83
N MET A 292 4.87 -16.23 28.62
CA MET A 292 5.12 -15.50 27.39
C MET A 292 4.09 -14.38 27.17
N ARG A 293 2.83 -14.58 27.60
CA ARG A 293 1.78 -13.55 27.59
C ARG A 293 2.06 -12.42 28.60
N LEU A 294 2.53 -12.74 29.79
CA LEU A 294 2.93 -11.76 30.81
C LEU A 294 4.17 -10.96 30.35
N ALA A 295 5.16 -11.61 29.72
CA ALA A 295 6.35 -10.93 29.18
C ALA A 295 6.00 -9.93 28.05
N LEU A 296 5.09 -10.29 27.16
CA LEU A 296 4.56 -9.40 26.11
C LEU A 296 3.78 -8.22 26.68
N GLN A 297 3.03 -8.43 27.78
CA GLN A 297 2.30 -7.36 28.45
C GLN A 297 3.24 -6.38 29.18
N GLN A 298 4.36 -6.87 29.70
CA GLN A 298 5.39 -6.04 30.34
C GLN A 298 6.10 -5.13 29.30
N GLN A 299 6.48 -5.66 28.13
CA GLN A 299 7.09 -4.87 27.05
C GLN A 299 6.17 -3.76 26.51
N SER A 300 4.84 -3.97 26.52
CA SER A 300 3.87 -2.95 26.12
C SER A 300 3.81 -1.78 27.10
N LYS A 301 3.98 -2.03 28.41
CA LYS A 301 3.99 -0.98 29.44
C LYS A 301 5.25 -0.11 29.33
N ASP A 302 6.40 -0.70 29.05
CA ASP A 302 7.67 0.04 28.92
C ASP A 302 7.71 0.97 27.69
N GLN A 303 6.98 0.63 26.62
CA GLN A 303 6.82 1.52 25.47
C GLN A 303 5.87 2.70 25.73
N GLN A 304 4.90 2.57 26.64
CA GLN A 304 4.01 3.68 27.01
C GLN A 304 4.68 4.71 27.93
N VAL A 305 5.68 4.31 28.72
CA VAL A 305 6.44 5.25 29.57
C VAL A 305 7.33 6.19 28.71
N LYS A 306 7.82 5.73 27.55
CA LYS A 306 8.65 6.55 26.64
C LYS A 306 7.89 7.60 25.83
N THR A 307 6.56 7.53 25.72
CA THR A 307 5.77 8.48 24.89
C THR A 307 5.07 9.58 25.69
N ARG A 308 5.07 9.55 27.03
CA ARG A 308 4.45 10.60 27.88
C ARG A 308 5.35 11.81 28.16
N GLY A 309 6.59 11.85 27.68
CA GLY A 309 7.56 12.91 27.97
C GLY A 309 7.65 14.10 27.00
N ARG A 310 6.85 14.17 25.92
CA ARG A 310 7.00 15.20 24.88
C ARG A 310 5.71 15.97 24.54
N GLY A 311 4.94 16.33 25.56
CA GLY A 311 3.70 17.10 25.37
C GLY A 311 3.46 18.14 26.44
N ARG A 312 4.17 19.27 26.38
CA ARG A 312 3.77 20.56 27.00
C ARG A 312 4.64 21.69 26.45
N GLY A 313 4.06 22.49 25.58
CA GLY A 313 4.72 23.64 24.97
C GLY A 313 3.87 24.34 23.90
N ARG A 314 2.54 24.37 24.05
CA ARG A 314 1.69 25.31 23.30
C ARG A 314 1.65 26.61 24.08
N GLY A 315 2.63 27.47 23.80
CA GLY A 315 2.59 28.87 24.19
C GLY A 315 1.47 29.56 23.41
N ALA A 316 0.42 29.94 24.14
CA ALA A 316 -0.54 30.93 23.71
C ALA A 316 0.20 32.26 23.55
N LYS A 317 0.36 32.74 22.31
CA LYS A 317 0.72 34.14 22.05
C LYS A 317 -0.56 34.93 21.88
N GLY A 318 -0.69 35.93 22.74
CA GLY A 318 -1.81 36.82 22.89
C GLY A 318 -2.24 37.52 21.61
N ILE A 319 -3.55 37.66 21.50
CA ILE A 319 -4.27 38.54 20.62
C ILE A 319 -4.07 39.96 21.18
N ASN A 320 -3.40 40.81 20.42
CA ASN A 320 -3.41 42.25 20.61
C ASN A 320 -4.34 42.84 19.54
N PRO A 321 -5.42 43.55 19.89
CA PRO A 321 -6.21 44.30 18.93
C PRO A 321 -5.53 45.65 18.71
N HIS A 322 -5.06 45.92 17.49
CA HIS A 322 -4.73 47.27 17.08
C HIS A 322 -5.57 47.63 15.84
N GLU A 323 -6.48 48.57 16.08
CA GLU A 323 -7.17 49.39 15.10
C GLU A 323 -6.18 50.04 14.12
N GLY A 324 -6.60 50.21 12.86
CA GLY A 324 -5.91 51.11 11.94
C GLY A 324 -5.97 50.71 10.47
N ASP A 325 -7.10 51.04 9.85
CA ASP A 325 -7.15 51.87 8.64
C ASP A 325 -6.44 51.49 7.32
N LYS A 326 -7.27 51.61 6.27
CA LYS A 326 -7.01 52.12 4.91
C LYS A 326 -6.68 51.14 3.78
N GLU A 327 -7.72 50.98 2.96
CA GLU A 327 -7.77 51.30 1.52
C GLU A 327 -6.79 50.62 0.54
N GLY A 328 -7.35 50.14 -0.56
CA GLY A 328 -6.62 50.04 -1.83
C GLY A 328 -6.52 48.66 -2.48
N ARG A 329 -7.62 47.92 -2.62
CA ARG A 329 -7.64 46.69 -3.45
C ARG A 329 -8.17 46.99 -4.85
N GLN A 330 -7.27 47.45 -5.73
CA GLN A 330 -7.54 47.56 -7.16
C GLN A 330 -7.72 46.15 -7.76
N ARG A 331 -8.93 45.90 -8.29
CA ARG A 331 -9.24 44.73 -9.12
C ARG A 331 -8.68 44.97 -10.52
N LYS A 332 -7.61 44.26 -10.89
CA LYS A 332 -7.19 44.14 -12.29
C LYS A 332 -8.01 43.03 -12.95
N THR A 333 -8.90 43.44 -13.83
CA THR A 333 -9.54 42.61 -14.85
C THR A 333 -8.49 42.17 -15.86
N ARG A 334 -8.45 40.87 -16.19
CA ARG A 334 -7.65 40.34 -17.30
C ARG A 334 -8.60 39.78 -18.35
N ALA A 335 -8.89 40.63 -19.33
CA ALA A 335 -9.47 40.24 -20.61
C ALA A 335 -8.35 40.11 -21.65
N GLN A 336 -8.65 39.38 -22.72
CA GLN A 336 -7.94 39.30 -24.00
C GLN A 336 -6.73 38.35 -24.08
N THR A 337 -7.00 37.17 -24.64
CA THR A 337 -6.15 36.55 -25.65
C THR A 337 -7.05 35.80 -26.62
N ALA A 338 -7.39 36.47 -27.72
CA ALA A 338 -7.94 35.91 -28.93
C ALA A 338 -7.04 36.40 -30.06
N ALA A 339 -6.27 35.51 -30.66
CA ALA A 339 -5.72 35.54 -32.01
C ALA A 339 -4.57 34.53 -32.09
N ILE A 340 -4.64 33.66 -33.10
CA ILE A 340 -3.58 32.94 -33.82
C ILE A 340 -4.16 31.57 -34.17
N PHE A 341 -4.84 31.50 -35.33
CA PHE A 341 -4.82 30.34 -36.22
C PHE A 341 -5.43 30.78 -37.57
N LYS A 342 -4.56 31.28 -38.45
CA LYS A 342 -4.73 31.23 -39.90
C LYS A 342 -3.34 31.10 -40.52
N SER A 343 -3.04 29.90 -40.99
CA SER A 343 -2.10 29.57 -42.06
C SER A 343 -2.59 28.26 -42.65
#